data_AF-A0A1X7H4Y2-F1
#
_entry.id   AF-A0A1X7H4Y2-F1
#
_cell.length_a   1.000
_cell.length_b   1.000
_cell.length_c   1.000
_cell.angle_alpha   90.00
_cell.angle_beta   90.00
_cell.angle_gamma   90.00
#
_symmetry.space_group_name_H-M   'P 1'
#
loop_
_entity.id
_entity.type
_entity.pdbx_description
1 polymer ?
#
loop_
_entity_poly.entity_id
_entity_poly.type
_entity_poly.pdbx_seq_one_letter_code
_entity_poly.pdbx_strand_id
1 'polypeptide(L)' 'MGLKLVLIILGVVLVLWGIYRMKTDDAFVGKTQKRKNFFNLLLLGEASGIGQFFGGILCLVLAVVSFIIK' A
#
# COMPACT_ATOMS: atom_id res chain seq x y z
N MET A 1 7.33 9.56 21.58
CA MET A 1 8.21 9.63 20.39
C MET A 1 8.36 8.29 19.68
N GLY A 2 8.52 7.15 20.38
CA GLY A 2 8.69 5.84 19.73
C GLY A 2 7.60 5.42 18.74
N LEU A 3 6.32 5.62 19.07
CA LEU A 3 5.19 5.23 18.20
C LEU A 3 5.19 5.96 16.84
N LYS A 4 5.59 7.24 16.81
CA LYS A 4 5.65 8.04 15.58
C LYS A 4 6.76 7.55 14.64
N LEU A 5 7.91 7.15 15.20
CA LEU A 5 9.01 6.53 14.45
C LEU A 5 8.61 5.17 13.86
N VAL A 6 7.91 4.34 14.63
CA VAL A 6 7.40 3.05 14.17
C VAL A 6 6.42 3.23 13.01
N LEU A 7 5.50 4.20 13.09
CA LEU A 7 4.56 4.51 12.01
C LEU A 7 5.25 4.93 10.71
N ILE A 8 6.31 5.74 10.78
CA ILE A 8 7.08 6.16 9.60
C ILE A 8 7.80 4.95 8.97
N ILE A 9 8.48 4.14 9.78
CA ILE A 9 9.20 2.95 9.29
C ILE A 9 8.20 1.98 8.66
N LEU A 10 7.06 1.75 9.30
CA LEU A 10 6.01 0.86 8.81
C LEU A 10 5.40 1.39 7.50
N GLY A 11 5.15 2.70 7.39
CA GLY A 11 4.68 3.34 6.16
C GLY A 11 5.67 3.18 5.00
N VAL A 12 6.96 3.42 5.22
CA VAL A 12 8.00 3.25 4.20
C VAL A 12 8.11 1.79 3.75
N VAL A 13 8.11 0.85 4.71
CA VAL A 13 8.15 -0.59 4.40
C VAL A 13 6.92 -1.01 3.60
N LEU A 14 5.72 -0.55 3.95
CA LEU A 14 4.49 -0.84 3.20
C LEU A 14 4.51 -0.29 1.78
N VAL A 15 5.01 0.94 1.58
CA VAL A 15 5.15 1.53 0.24
C VAL A 15 6.14 0.73 -0.61
N LEU A 16 7.33 0.44 -0.07
CA LEU A 16 8.35 -0.33 -0.79
C LEU A 16 7.87 -1.75 -1.10
N TRP A 17 7.20 -2.40 -0.16
CA TRP A 17 6.63 -3.73 -0.34
C TRP A 17 5.47 -3.73 -1.34
N GLY A 18 4.63 -2.70 -1.31
CA GLY A 18 3.55 -2.49 -2.28
C GLY A 18 4.08 -2.31 -3.71
N ILE A 19 5.14 -1.51 -3.88
CA ILE A 19 5.83 -1.35 -5.18
C ILE A 19 6.45 -2.67 -5.64
N TYR A 20 7.13 -3.40 -4.74
CA TYR A 20 7.71 -4.69 -5.06
C TYR A 20 6.63 -5.67 -5.53
N ARG A 21 5.52 -5.79 -4.80
CA ARG A 21 4.39 -6.64 -5.21
C ARG A 21 3.71 -6.20 -6.48
N MET A 22 3.52 -4.89 -6.73
CA MET A 22 3.00 -4.44 -8.02
C MET A 22 3.89 -4.90 -9.19
N LYS A 23 5.21 -4.93 -8.98
CA LYS A 23 6.20 -5.35 -9.97
C LYS A 23 6.26 -6.88 -10.14
N THR A 24 6.06 -7.63 -9.06
CA THR A 24 6.10 -9.11 -9.07
C THR A 24 4.77 -9.74 -9.48
N ASP A 25 3.64 -9.14 -9.12
CA ASP A 25 2.30 -9.65 -9.46
C ASP A 25 1.84 -9.29 -10.88
N ASP A 26 2.69 -8.67 -11.72
CA ASP A 26 2.33 -8.15 -13.04
C ASP A 26 1.01 -7.35 -13.04
N ALA A 27 0.74 -6.65 -11.92
CA ALA A 27 -0.54 -5.99 -11.69
C ALA A 27 -0.83 -4.87 -12.72
N PHE A 28 0.23 -4.36 -13.37
CA PHE A 28 0.15 -3.33 -14.41
C PHE A 28 0.31 -3.85 -15.85
N VAL A 29 1.08 -4.92 -16.10
CA VAL A 29 1.40 -5.38 -17.47
C VAL A 29 1.68 -6.90 -17.50
N GLY A 30 0.67 -7.75 -17.74
CA GLY A 30 0.98 -9.17 -18.03
C GLY A 30 -0.15 -10.20 -17.97
N LYS A 31 -0.82 -10.43 -19.12
CA LYS A 31 -1.29 -11.76 -19.58
C LYS A 31 -2.29 -12.62 -18.78
N THR A 32 -3.01 -12.16 -17.76
CA THR A 32 -4.18 -12.92 -17.20
C THR A 32 -5.39 -12.07 -16.76
N GLN A 33 -5.62 -10.93 -17.42
CA GLN A 33 -6.89 -10.17 -17.32
C GLN A 33 -8.04 -10.83 -18.13
N LYS A 34 -8.27 -12.15 -17.98
CA LYS A 34 -9.56 -12.76 -18.32
C LYS A 34 -10.31 -13.05 -17.02
N ARG A 35 -11.19 -12.13 -16.61
CA ARG A 35 -12.13 -12.26 -15.47
C ARG A 35 -11.52 -12.28 -14.07
N LYS A 36 -11.05 -11.14 -13.56
CA LYS A 36 -11.22 -10.85 -12.12
C LYS A 36 -12.05 -9.58 -12.03
N ASN A 37 -13.32 -9.74 -11.66
CA ASN A 37 -14.27 -8.66 -11.50
C ASN A 37 -13.67 -7.51 -10.68
N PHE A 38 -14.07 -6.27 -10.95
CA PHE A 38 -13.71 -5.10 -10.16
C PHE A 38 -13.93 -5.34 -8.65
N PHE A 39 -14.95 -6.11 -8.28
CA PHE A 39 -15.19 -6.58 -6.90
C PHE A 39 -14.08 -7.45 -6.32
N ASN A 40 -13.42 -8.28 -7.14
CA ASN A 40 -12.28 -9.09 -6.71
C ASN A 40 -11.03 -8.22 -6.53
N LEU A 41 -10.88 -7.16 -7.33
CA LEU A 41 -9.89 -6.11 -7.11
C LEU A 41 -10.25 -5.23 -5.90
N LEU A 42 -11.51 -5.10 -5.51
CA LEU A 42 -11.87 -4.30 -4.33
C LEU A 42 -11.73 -5.14 -3.05
N LEU A 43 -12.14 -6.41 -3.09
CA LEU A 43 -12.05 -7.36 -1.96
C LEU A 43 -10.64 -7.89 -1.72
N LEU A 44 -9.86 -8.19 -2.76
CA LEU A 44 -8.47 -8.64 -2.64
C LEU A 44 -7.45 -7.54 -2.96
N GLY A 45 -7.87 -6.40 -3.50
CA GLY A 45 -6.93 -5.34 -3.89
C GLY A 45 -6.42 -4.49 -2.75
N GLU A 46 -7.15 -4.38 -1.64
CA GLU A 46 -6.61 -3.90 -0.36
C GLU A 46 -5.36 -4.70 0.05
N ALA A 47 -5.45 -6.02 -0.09
CA ALA A 47 -4.34 -6.95 0.12
C ALA A 47 -3.51 -7.20 -1.15
N SER A 48 -3.64 -6.40 -2.21
CA SER A 48 -2.76 -6.44 -3.38
C SER A 48 -1.65 -5.42 -3.25
N GLY A 49 -0.64 -5.49 -4.14
CA GLY A 49 0.40 -4.47 -4.22
C GLY A 49 -0.15 -3.04 -4.36
N ILE A 50 -1.32 -2.87 -5.00
CA ILE A 50 -1.99 -1.57 -5.16
C ILE A 50 -2.52 -1.04 -3.83
N GLY A 51 -3.29 -1.83 -3.09
CA GLY A 51 -3.81 -1.42 -1.78
C GLY A 51 -2.70 -1.21 -0.76
N GLN A 52 -1.65 -2.03 -0.78
CA GLN A 52 -0.49 -1.84 0.11
C GLN A 52 0.29 -0.56 -0.20
N PHE A 53 0.41 -0.18 -1.47
CA PHE A 53 1.05 1.08 -1.87
C PHE A 53 0.23 2.29 -1.44
N PHE A 54 -1.06 2.34 -1.78
CA PHE A 54 -1.95 3.45 -1.39
C PHE A 54 -2.14 3.53 0.13
N GLY A 55 -2.28 2.38 0.80
CA GLY A 55 -2.35 2.28 2.26
C GLY A 55 -1.06 2.71 2.94
N GLY A 56 0.10 2.36 2.37
CA GLY A 56 1.41 2.82 2.84
C GLY A 56 1.57 4.35 2.72
N ILE A 57 1.14 4.93 1.60
CA ILE A 57 1.12 6.39 1.41
C ILE A 57 0.19 7.06 2.43
N LEU A 58 -1.02 6.53 2.61
CA LEU A 58 -1.97 7.06 3.58
C LEU A 58 -1.41 6.99 5.01
N CYS A 59 -0.74 5.89 5.37
CA CYS A 59 -0.08 5.73 6.65
C CYS A 59 1.04 6.77 6.86
N LEU A 60 1.82 7.07 5.81
CA LEU A 60 2.82 8.14 5.80
C LEU A 60 2.20 9.53 6.01
N VAL A 61 1.10 9.83 5.32
CA VAL A 61 0.37 11.10 5.49
C VAL A 61 -0.15 11.24 6.93
N LEU A 62 -0.76 10.19 7.48
CA LEU A 62 -1.25 10.20 8.87
C LEU A 62 -0.11 10.34 9.87
N ALA A 63 1.04 9.71 9.62
CA ALA A 63 2.22 9.86 10.47
C ALA A 63 2.72 11.31 10.48
N VAL A 64 2.76 11.99 9.33
CA VAL A 64 3.13 13.41 9.22
C VAL A 64 2.10 14.32 9.91
N VAL A 65 0.80 14.08 9.68
CA VAL A 65 -0.28 14.84 10.34
C VAL A 65 -0.21 14.68 11.86
N SER A 66 0.09 13.48 12.36
CA SER A 66 0.30 13.22 13.80
C SER A 66 1.54 13.91 14.39
N PHE A 67 2.44 14.40 13.54
CA PHE A 67 3.59 15.21 13.96
C PHE A 67 3.24 16.69 14.08
N ILE A 68 2.29 17.16 13.28
CA ILE A 68 1.80 18.55 13.28
C ILE A 68 0.78 18.75 14.41
N ILE A 69 -0.12 17.78 14.60
CA ILE A 69 -1.06 17.76 15.72
C ILE A 69 -0.30 17.20 16.92
N LYS A 70 -0.08 18.03 17.94
CA LYS A 70 0.82 17.74 19.07
C LYS A 70 0.35 16.56 19.91
#